data_AF-A0A7V1ZIA0-F1
#
_entry.id   AF-A0A7V1ZIA0-F1
#
_cell.length_a   1.000
_cell.length_b   1.000
_cell.length_c   1.000
_cell.angle_alpha   90.00
_cell.angle_beta   90.00
_cell.angle_gamma   90.00
#
_symmetry.space_group_name_H-M   'P 1'
#
loop_
_entity.id
_entity.type
_entity.pdbx_description
1 polymer ?
#
loop_
_entity_poly.entity_id
_entity_poly.type
_entity_poly.pdbx_seq_one_letter_code
_entity_poly.pdbx_strand_id
1 'polypeptide(L)'
;MKIRHLALVALFVPLVACNRSPSSGEFHASGHVEATQVRLASKVSGTLLEVRFQEGETLNAGDVVARLDTAQLQRELEKAKAQKDAAAAELALLEAGARREEIAEAQARLKAAQAELAAAQADVARYQPLAQKGASNRKLLEDAETKALTAAQQVKALEARLQLLRAGARSEEKAAARARLAAAEAQVKVLEQVLADSVIVSPIAGTVIEKLAEPGEFLPAGTPVLVVADLAN
;
A
#
# COMPACT_ATOMS: atom_id res chain seq x y z
N MET A 1 34.43 53.08 -117.54
CA MET A 1 33.15 53.14 -118.27
C MET A 1 32.49 51.77 -118.14
N LYS A 2 31.21 51.72 -117.70
CA LYS A 2 30.31 50.53 -117.47
C LYS A 2 30.63 49.73 -116.17
N ILE A 3 29.90 49.78 -115.05
CA ILE A 3 28.47 49.69 -114.64
C ILE A 3 27.96 48.24 -114.41
N ARG A 4 27.82 47.94 -113.10
CA ARG A 4 26.76 47.24 -112.30
C ARG A 4 26.27 45.81 -112.65
N HIS A 5 26.27 44.95 -111.61
CA HIS A 5 25.11 44.31 -110.90
C HIS A 5 25.56 42.95 -110.29
N LEU A 6 25.52 42.71 -108.97
CA LEU A 6 24.38 42.39 -108.06
C LEU A 6 24.30 40.88 -107.74
N ALA A 7 24.65 40.48 -106.51
CA ALA A 7 24.16 39.28 -105.77
C ALA A 7 24.86 39.25 -104.39
N LEU A 8 24.26 39.68 -103.28
CA LEU A 8 23.21 39.07 -102.44
C LEU A 8 23.71 37.90 -101.55
N VAL A 9 24.00 38.26 -100.28
CA VAL A 9 23.65 37.57 -99.02
C VAL A 9 24.15 36.13 -98.77
N ALA A 10 25.00 35.96 -97.74
CA ALA A 10 24.63 35.25 -96.50
C ALA A 10 25.78 35.33 -95.47
N LEU A 11 25.59 36.21 -94.49
CA LEU A 11 26.31 36.26 -93.22
C LEU A 11 25.71 35.20 -92.29
N PHE A 12 26.46 34.18 -91.89
CA PHE A 12 26.07 33.29 -90.80
C PHE A 12 27.23 33.14 -89.81
N VAL A 13 26.96 33.67 -88.62
CA VAL A 13 27.86 33.85 -87.46
C VAL A 13 28.03 32.52 -86.72
N PRO A 14 29.21 32.19 -86.17
CA PRO A 14 29.43 30.93 -85.47
C PRO A 14 28.88 31.01 -84.04
N LEU A 15 28.06 30.03 -83.65
CA LEU A 15 27.75 29.74 -82.24
C LEU A 15 28.10 28.28 -81.95
N VAL A 16 29.39 28.05 -81.70
CA VAL A 16 29.86 26.86 -80.98
C VAL A 16 30.07 27.29 -79.53
N ALA A 17 29.03 27.14 -78.71
CA ALA A 17 29.13 27.19 -77.25
C ALA A 17 27.84 26.67 -76.60
N CYS A 18 27.72 25.34 -76.50
CA CYS A 18 26.87 24.70 -75.50
C CYS A 18 27.66 23.53 -74.90
N ASN A 19 28.58 23.86 -73.99
CA ASN A 19 29.19 22.90 -73.08
C ASN A 19 28.13 22.55 -72.02
N ARG A 20 27.34 21.49 -72.28
CA ARG A 20 26.43 20.91 -71.29
C ARG A 20 27.27 20.28 -70.18
N SER A 21 27.41 20.96 -69.05
CA SER A 21 27.82 20.31 -67.81
C SER A 21 26.88 19.12 -67.57
N PRO A 22 27.40 17.90 -67.31
CA PRO A 22 26.57 16.83 -66.81
C PRO A 22 26.12 17.26 -65.42
N SER A 23 24.84 17.60 -65.27
CA SER A 23 24.22 17.68 -63.96
C SER A 23 24.40 16.30 -63.33
N SER A 24 25.31 16.18 -62.37
CA SER A 24 25.32 15.07 -61.43
C SER A 24 23.89 14.88 -60.98
N GLY A 25 23.30 13.73 -61.30
CA GLY A 25 21.93 13.41 -60.94
C GLY A 25 21.81 13.44 -59.42
N GLU A 26 21.41 14.58 -58.87
CA GLU A 26 20.93 14.69 -57.52
C GLU A 26 19.60 13.92 -57.50
N PHE A 27 19.68 12.69 -56.98
CA PHE A 27 18.50 11.89 -56.71
C PHE A 27 17.74 12.56 -55.57
N HIS A 28 16.73 13.37 -55.91
CA HIS A 28 15.77 13.87 -54.94
C HIS A 28 14.77 12.76 -54.63
N ALA A 29 14.94 12.09 -53.49
CA ALA A 29 13.97 11.17 -52.94
C ALA A 29 13.24 11.86 -51.78
N SER A 30 11.92 11.96 -51.87
CA SER A 30 11.06 12.30 -50.73
C SER A 30 10.50 11.02 -50.14
N GLY A 31 10.77 10.77 -48.86
CA GLY A 31 10.21 9.66 -48.09
C GLY A 31 9.71 10.14 -46.73
N HIS A 32 8.73 9.44 -46.16
CA HIS A 32 8.28 9.65 -44.79
C HIS A 32 8.98 8.63 -43.89
N VAL A 33 9.52 9.10 -42.78
CA VAL A 33 10.02 8.21 -41.72
C VAL A 33 8.90 8.05 -40.70
N GLU A 34 8.36 6.85 -40.61
CA GLU A 34 7.37 6.48 -39.59
C GLU A 34 8.06 5.67 -38.50
N ALA A 35 7.87 6.06 -37.24
CA ALA A 35 8.40 5.36 -36.08
C ALA A 35 7.28 5.04 -35.10
N THR A 36 7.41 3.94 -34.38
CA THR A 36 6.44 3.59 -33.32
C THR A 36 6.64 4.53 -32.14
N GLN A 37 5.61 5.32 -31.83
CA GLN A 37 5.65 6.30 -30.75
C GLN A 37 4.93 5.78 -29.50
N VAL A 38 5.56 5.90 -28.34
CA VAL A 38 4.99 5.59 -27.03
C VAL A 38 4.92 6.87 -26.20
N ARG A 39 3.74 7.19 -25.68
CA ARG A 39 3.53 8.34 -24.80
C ARG A 39 3.73 7.90 -23.35
N LEU A 40 4.72 8.47 -22.69
CA LEU A 40 5.00 8.22 -21.28
C LEU A 40 4.14 9.15 -20.45
N ALA A 41 3.07 8.60 -19.87
CA ALA A 41 2.09 9.37 -19.11
C ALA A 41 2.20 9.13 -17.62
N SER A 42 1.78 10.14 -16.86
CA SER A 42 1.61 10.00 -15.42
C SER A 42 0.47 9.03 -15.11
N LYS A 43 0.69 8.08 -14.20
CA LYS A 43 -0.37 7.17 -13.73
C LYS A 43 -1.19 7.75 -12.59
N VAL A 44 -0.64 8.73 -11.88
CA VAL A 44 -1.25 9.37 -10.71
C VAL A 44 -1.26 10.88 -10.89
N SER A 45 -2.20 11.57 -10.23
CA SER A 45 -2.24 13.04 -10.31
C SER A 45 -1.21 13.66 -9.37
N GLY A 46 -0.51 14.71 -9.81
CA GLY A 46 0.47 15.41 -8.98
C GLY A 46 1.21 16.51 -9.71
N THR A 47 1.95 17.33 -8.96
CA THR A 47 2.81 18.38 -9.51
C THR A 47 4.11 17.78 -10.00
N LEU A 48 4.52 18.07 -11.24
CA LEU A 48 5.77 17.61 -11.82
C LEU A 48 6.95 18.33 -11.16
N LEU A 49 7.87 17.59 -10.54
CA LEU A 49 9.08 18.16 -9.92
C LEU A 49 10.22 18.29 -10.92
N GLU A 50 10.47 17.23 -11.70
CA GLU A 50 11.55 17.19 -12.66
C GLU A 50 11.20 16.30 -13.86
N VAL A 51 11.76 16.67 -15.01
CA VAL A 51 11.85 15.86 -16.22
C VAL A 51 13.35 15.69 -16.52
N ARG A 52 13.81 14.45 -16.64
CA ARG A 52 15.25 14.12 -16.68
C ARG A 52 15.84 14.08 -18.08
N PHE A 53 15.00 14.05 -19.11
CA PHE A 53 15.42 13.95 -20.50
C PHE A 53 14.88 15.12 -21.32
N GLN A 54 15.66 15.53 -22.32
CA GLN A 54 15.27 16.54 -23.29
C GLN A 54 14.98 15.93 -24.66
N GLU A 55 14.34 16.71 -25.53
CA GLU A 55 14.11 16.30 -26.92
C GLU A 55 15.43 16.00 -27.64
N GLY A 56 15.45 14.91 -28.40
CA GLY A 56 16.63 14.39 -29.09
C GLY A 56 17.52 13.48 -28.25
N GLU A 57 17.30 13.36 -26.94
CA GLU A 57 18.07 12.45 -26.09
C GLU A 57 17.56 11.01 -26.18
N THR A 58 18.49 10.06 -26.12
CA THR A 58 18.19 8.63 -26.07
C THR A 58 18.01 8.16 -24.63
N LEU A 59 17.04 7.29 -24.39
CA LEU A 59 16.79 6.66 -23.10
C LEU A 59 16.63 5.15 -23.26
N ASN A 60 16.86 4.42 -22.17
CA ASN A 60 16.74 2.98 -22.10
C ASN A 60 15.42 2.57 -21.42
N ALA A 61 15.01 1.32 -21.63
CA ALA A 61 13.93 0.74 -20.86
C ALA A 61 14.29 0.69 -19.37
N GLY A 62 13.39 1.18 -18.51
CA GLY A 62 13.57 1.31 -17.07
C GLY A 62 14.08 2.67 -16.61
N ASP A 63 14.51 3.55 -17.52
CA ASP A 63 15.02 4.87 -17.14
C ASP A 63 13.90 5.73 -16.53
N VAL A 64 14.25 6.44 -15.45
CA VAL A 64 13.35 7.39 -14.80
C VAL A 64 13.28 8.65 -15.64
N VAL A 65 12.09 8.92 -16.16
CA VAL A 65 11.81 10.02 -17.08
C VAL A 65 11.41 11.27 -16.33
N ALA A 66 10.51 11.11 -15.35
CA ALA A 66 9.95 12.22 -14.61
C ALA A 66 9.57 11.80 -13.19
N ARG A 67 9.53 12.76 -12.29
CA ARG A 67 9.08 12.57 -10.91
C ARG A 67 8.05 13.61 -10.53
N LEU A 68 6.99 13.17 -9.86
CA LEU A 68 6.00 14.06 -9.26
C LEU A 68 6.38 14.38 -7.81
N ASP A 69 5.78 15.44 -7.25
CA ASP A 69 5.89 15.76 -5.83
C ASP A 69 5.14 14.72 -4.98
N THR A 70 5.90 14.02 -4.15
CA THR A 70 5.39 12.97 -3.28
C THR A 70 5.25 13.40 -1.83
N ALA A 71 5.51 14.65 -1.46
CA ALA A 71 5.56 15.05 -0.05
C ALA A 71 4.25 14.77 0.70
N GLN A 72 3.10 14.98 0.05
CA GLN A 72 1.80 14.63 0.62
C GLN A 72 1.58 13.11 0.68
N LEU A 73 1.88 12.39 -0.40
CA LEU A 73 1.74 10.93 -0.48
C LEU A 73 2.59 10.22 0.58
N GLN A 74 3.80 10.70 0.84
CA GLN A 74 4.66 10.18 1.91
C GLN A 74 4.02 10.39 3.29
N ARG A 75 3.44 11.56 3.57
CA ARG A 75 2.74 11.80 4.84
C ARG A 75 1.51 10.91 5.00
N GLU A 76 0.78 10.66 3.91
CA GLU A 76 -0.36 9.74 3.91
C GLU A 76 0.08 8.29 4.14
N LEU A 77 1.18 7.88 3.54
CA LEU A 77 1.79 6.57 3.77
C LEU A 77 2.22 6.39 5.22
N GLU A 78 2.90 7.37 5.82
CA GLU A 78 3.30 7.32 7.22
C GLU A 78 2.09 7.24 8.16
N LYS A 79 1.01 7.97 7.86
CA LYS A 79 -0.26 7.85 8.60
C LYS A 79 -0.85 6.44 8.47
N ALA A 80 -0.85 5.85 7.28
CA ALA A 80 -1.37 4.50 7.07
C ALA A 80 -0.53 3.43 7.79
N LYS A 81 0.80 3.58 7.81
CA LYS A 81 1.70 2.71 8.58
C LYS A 81 1.41 2.80 10.07
N ALA A 82 1.24 4.01 10.61
CA ALA A 82 0.86 4.18 12.02
C ALA A 82 -0.49 3.52 12.35
N GLN A 83 -1.46 3.58 11.43
CA GLN A 83 -2.74 2.88 11.57
C GLN A 83 -2.59 1.35 11.55
N LYS A 84 -1.73 0.81 10.67
CA LYS A 84 -1.37 -0.62 10.66
C LYS A 84 -0.75 -1.02 12.00
N ASP A 85 0.21 -0.25 12.50
CA ASP A 85 0.90 -0.56 13.76
C ASP A 85 -0.06 -0.53 14.95
N ALA A 86 -0.99 0.42 14.98
CA ALA A 86 -2.06 0.46 15.98
C ALA A 86 -2.96 -0.79 15.92
N ALA A 87 -3.36 -1.22 14.72
CA ALA A 87 -4.16 -2.43 14.54
C ALA A 87 -3.39 -3.70 14.94
N ALA A 88 -2.10 -3.76 14.64
CA ALA A 88 -1.22 -4.86 15.07
C ALA A 88 -1.10 -4.92 16.60
N ALA A 89 -0.96 -3.77 17.25
CA ALA A 89 -0.91 -3.68 18.71
C ALA A 89 -2.24 -4.09 19.36
N GLU A 90 -3.38 -3.72 18.78
CA GLU A 90 -4.71 -4.16 19.25
C GLU A 90 -4.84 -5.69 19.18
N LEU A 91 -4.44 -6.30 18.05
CA LEU A 91 -4.44 -7.75 17.91
C LEU A 91 -3.52 -8.43 18.93
N ALA A 92 -2.31 -7.91 19.11
CA ALA A 92 -1.34 -8.44 20.07
C ALA A 92 -1.88 -8.39 21.52
N LEU A 93 -2.60 -7.34 21.89
CA LEU A 93 -3.26 -7.24 23.20
C LEU A 93 -4.32 -8.33 23.39
N LEU A 94 -5.16 -8.57 22.38
CA LEU A 94 -6.19 -9.61 22.43
C LEU A 94 -5.58 -11.02 22.47
N GLU A 95 -4.45 -11.24 21.79
CA GLU A 95 -3.72 -12.50 21.80
C GLU A 95 -2.98 -12.75 23.13
N ALA A 96 -2.44 -11.70 23.75
CA ALA A 96 -1.80 -11.78 25.07
C ALA A 96 -2.80 -12.13 26.18
N GLY A 97 -4.05 -11.64 26.08
CA GLY A 97 -5.12 -11.93 27.05
C GLY A 97 -4.87 -11.28 28.42
N ALA A 98 -5.40 -11.92 29.48
CA ALA A 98 -5.26 -11.41 30.84
C ALA A 98 -3.80 -11.47 31.33
N ARG A 99 -3.40 -10.49 32.12
CA ARG A 99 -2.04 -10.43 32.67
C ARG A 99 -1.82 -11.54 33.69
N ARG A 100 -0.55 -11.93 33.88
CA ARG A 100 -0.19 -12.97 34.86
C ARG A 100 -0.59 -12.59 36.27
N GLU A 101 -0.45 -11.31 36.60
CA GLU A 101 -0.81 -10.73 37.89
C GLU A 101 -2.33 -10.82 38.14
N GLU A 102 -3.16 -10.57 37.13
CA GLU A 102 -4.62 -10.69 37.23
C GLU A 102 -5.05 -12.15 37.44
N ILE A 103 -4.40 -13.08 36.75
CA ILE A 103 -4.65 -14.51 36.92
C ILE A 103 -4.22 -14.96 38.32
N ALA A 104 -3.04 -14.53 38.79
CA ALA A 104 -2.53 -14.86 40.11
C ALA A 104 -3.43 -14.33 41.23
N GLU A 105 -3.92 -13.10 41.08
CA GLU A 105 -4.90 -12.50 42.01
C GLU A 105 -6.20 -13.31 42.04
N ALA A 106 -6.77 -13.64 40.88
CA ALA A 106 -7.99 -14.43 40.79
C ALA A 106 -7.81 -15.84 41.40
N GLN A 107 -6.65 -16.46 41.20
CA GLN A 107 -6.29 -17.73 41.83
C GLN A 107 -6.20 -17.62 43.36
N ALA A 108 -5.60 -16.55 43.88
CA ALA A 108 -5.50 -16.32 45.31
C ALA A 108 -6.88 -16.13 45.95
N ARG A 109 -7.76 -15.35 45.30
CA ARG A 109 -9.15 -15.16 45.74
C ARG A 109 -9.93 -16.48 45.74
N LEU A 110 -9.78 -17.29 44.69
CA LEU A 110 -10.40 -18.62 44.62
C LEU A 110 -9.90 -19.53 45.77
N LYS A 111 -8.60 -19.55 46.02
CA LYS A 111 -8.00 -20.35 47.11
C LYS A 111 -8.53 -19.93 48.48
N ALA A 112 -8.71 -18.63 48.71
CA ALA A 112 -9.30 -18.12 49.94
C ALA A 112 -10.77 -18.59 50.11
N ALA A 113 -11.58 -18.49 49.06
CA ALA A 113 -12.97 -18.95 49.10
C ALA A 113 -13.08 -20.48 49.28
N GLN A 114 -12.15 -21.26 48.72
CA GLN A 114 -12.08 -22.70 48.93
C GLN A 114 -11.76 -23.04 50.40
N ALA A 115 -10.88 -22.27 51.05
CA ALA A 115 -10.60 -22.45 52.47
C ALA A 115 -11.82 -22.11 53.34
N GLU A 116 -12.57 -21.06 52.99
CA GLU A 116 -13.82 -20.70 53.67
C GLU A 116 -14.89 -21.78 53.52
N LEU A 117 -15.06 -22.34 52.31
CA LEU A 117 -15.95 -23.47 52.07
C LEU A 117 -15.54 -24.69 52.91
N ALA A 118 -14.25 -25.01 52.97
CA ALA A 118 -13.76 -26.14 53.76
C ALA A 118 -14.05 -25.95 55.27
N ALA A 119 -13.90 -24.73 55.79
CA ALA A 119 -14.24 -24.41 57.17
C ALA A 119 -15.76 -24.56 57.43
N ALA A 120 -16.61 -24.05 56.54
CA ALA A 120 -18.07 -24.17 56.66
C ALA A 120 -18.53 -25.63 56.55
N GLN A 121 -17.91 -26.44 55.69
CA GLN A 121 -18.19 -27.88 55.59
C GLN A 121 -17.77 -28.62 56.87
N ALA A 122 -16.65 -28.24 57.48
CA ALA A 122 -16.23 -28.80 58.77
C ALA A 122 -17.21 -28.45 59.90
N ASP A 123 -17.81 -27.25 59.89
CA ASP A 123 -18.89 -26.87 60.81
C ASP A 123 -20.12 -27.77 60.65
N VAL A 124 -20.58 -27.99 59.41
CA VAL A 124 -21.69 -28.90 59.11
C VAL A 124 -21.39 -30.31 59.63
N ALA A 125 -20.21 -30.85 59.30
CA ALA A 125 -19.80 -32.19 59.73
C ALA A 125 -19.73 -32.33 61.26
N ARG A 126 -19.42 -31.23 61.97
CA ARG A 126 -19.39 -31.19 63.43
C ARG A 126 -20.79 -31.10 64.06
N TYR A 127 -21.68 -30.27 63.52
CA TYR A 127 -23.01 -30.07 64.11
C TYR A 127 -24.01 -31.16 63.72
N GLN A 128 -23.85 -31.82 62.57
CA GLN A 128 -24.75 -32.87 62.10
C GLN A 128 -24.94 -34.01 63.13
N PRO A 129 -23.89 -34.67 63.68
CA PRO A 129 -24.07 -35.71 64.68
C PRO A 129 -24.58 -35.18 66.03
N LEU A 130 -24.29 -33.92 66.39
CA LEU A 130 -24.74 -33.31 67.64
C LEU A 130 -26.25 -33.01 67.60
N ALA A 131 -26.75 -32.54 66.45
CA ALA A 131 -28.17 -32.31 66.23
C ALA A 131 -28.96 -33.63 66.22
N GLN A 132 -28.43 -34.68 65.59
CA GLN A 132 -29.06 -36.02 65.57
C GLN A 132 -29.17 -36.64 66.97
N LYS A 133 -28.20 -36.38 67.85
CA LYS A 133 -28.20 -36.85 69.25
C LYS A 133 -29.01 -35.97 70.20
N GLY A 134 -29.69 -34.93 69.69
CA GLY A 134 -30.43 -33.97 70.51
C GLY A 134 -29.55 -33.07 71.41
N ALA A 135 -28.22 -33.09 71.21
CA ALA A 135 -27.25 -32.38 72.03
C ALA A 135 -26.99 -30.94 71.56
N SER A 136 -27.52 -30.54 70.39
CA SER A 136 -27.42 -29.17 69.86
C SER A 136 -28.73 -28.67 69.25
N ASN A 137 -28.83 -27.34 69.10
CA ASN A 137 -29.96 -26.69 68.45
C ASN A 137 -29.95 -26.97 66.93
N ARG A 138 -31.07 -27.47 66.38
CA ARG A 138 -31.27 -27.70 64.94
C ARG A 138 -30.98 -26.46 64.09
N LYS A 139 -31.27 -25.27 64.63
CA LYS A 139 -30.95 -23.98 64.00
C LYS A 139 -29.46 -23.82 63.68
N LEU A 140 -28.56 -24.30 64.55
CA LEU A 140 -27.12 -24.18 64.31
C LEU A 140 -26.64 -25.03 63.13
N LEU A 141 -27.26 -26.20 62.93
CA LEU A 141 -26.99 -27.04 61.76
C LEU A 141 -27.50 -26.36 60.50
N GLU A 142 -28.75 -25.87 60.50
CA GLU A 142 -29.35 -25.16 59.36
C GLU A 142 -28.54 -23.90 58.98
N ASP A 143 -28.07 -23.14 59.97
CA ASP A 143 -27.22 -21.97 59.77
C ASP A 143 -25.86 -22.37 59.16
N ALA A 144 -25.25 -23.48 59.62
CA ALA A 144 -23.99 -23.99 59.07
C ALA A 144 -24.15 -24.53 57.64
N GLU A 145 -25.23 -25.26 57.36
CA GLU A 145 -25.56 -25.76 56.02
C GLU A 145 -25.77 -24.60 55.04
N THR A 146 -26.48 -23.55 55.47
CA THR A 146 -26.68 -22.34 54.68
C THR A 146 -25.35 -21.65 54.38
N LYS A 147 -24.44 -21.53 55.37
CA LYS A 147 -23.10 -20.97 55.16
C LYS A 147 -22.24 -21.81 54.21
N ALA A 148 -22.28 -23.13 54.33
CA ALA A 148 -21.57 -24.02 53.42
C ALA A 148 -22.10 -23.89 51.99
N LEU A 149 -23.42 -23.77 51.82
CA LEU A 149 -24.05 -23.54 50.53
C LEU A 149 -23.61 -22.21 49.92
N THR A 150 -23.63 -21.11 50.67
CA THR A 150 -23.21 -19.79 50.17
C THR A 150 -21.73 -19.77 49.80
N ALA A 151 -20.87 -20.37 50.63
CA ALA A 151 -19.44 -20.50 50.33
C ALA A 151 -19.20 -21.34 49.06
N ALA A 152 -19.99 -22.39 48.84
CA ALA A 152 -19.89 -23.21 47.63
C ALA A 152 -20.27 -22.44 46.37
N GLN A 153 -21.30 -21.60 46.44
CA GLN A 153 -21.67 -20.71 45.32
C GLN A 153 -20.57 -19.66 45.06
N GLN A 154 -19.95 -19.14 46.11
CA GLN A 154 -18.84 -18.20 45.97
C GLN A 154 -17.62 -18.82 45.27
N VAL A 155 -17.27 -20.06 45.62
CA VAL A 155 -16.21 -20.82 44.92
C VAL A 155 -16.55 -20.95 43.44
N LYS A 156 -17.76 -21.41 43.09
CA LYS A 156 -18.20 -21.55 41.69
C LYS A 156 -18.10 -20.24 40.91
N ALA A 157 -18.51 -19.13 41.51
CA ALA A 157 -18.45 -17.81 40.88
C ALA A 157 -16.99 -17.38 40.59
N LEU A 158 -16.08 -17.62 41.55
CA LEU A 158 -14.66 -17.30 41.39
C LEU A 158 -13.94 -18.23 40.41
N GLU A 159 -14.31 -19.51 40.36
CA GLU A 159 -13.82 -20.46 39.36
C GLU A 159 -14.21 -20.03 37.95
N ALA A 160 -15.48 -19.67 37.74
CA ALA A 160 -15.97 -19.17 36.45
C ALA A 160 -15.25 -17.88 36.06
N ARG A 161 -14.99 -16.97 37.02
CA ARG A 161 -14.21 -15.75 36.77
C ARG A 161 -12.78 -16.05 36.33
N LEU A 162 -12.10 -16.97 37.01
CA LEU A 162 -10.75 -17.40 36.65
C LEU A 162 -10.71 -18.07 35.28
N GLN A 163 -11.71 -18.89 34.96
CA GLN A 163 -11.83 -19.51 33.63
C GLN A 163 -12.00 -18.46 32.53
N LEU A 164 -12.82 -17.43 32.76
CA LEU A 164 -13.00 -16.33 31.80
C LEU A 164 -11.69 -15.57 31.56
N LEU A 165 -10.93 -15.26 32.61
CA LEU A 165 -9.63 -14.60 32.48
C LEU A 165 -8.62 -15.45 31.68
N ARG A 166 -8.63 -16.77 31.88
CA ARG A 166 -7.76 -17.71 31.14
C ARG A 166 -8.19 -17.92 29.69
N ALA A 167 -9.49 -17.88 29.40
CA ALA A 167 -10.01 -17.98 28.05
C ALA A 167 -9.63 -16.74 27.22
N GLY A 168 -9.57 -15.56 27.85
CA GLY A 168 -9.18 -14.31 27.21
C GLY A 168 -10.20 -13.84 26.17
N ALA A 169 -9.71 -13.11 25.16
CA ALA A 169 -10.54 -12.60 24.07
C ALA A 169 -11.12 -13.75 23.22
N ARG A 170 -12.36 -13.55 22.74
CA ARG A 170 -13.07 -14.55 21.92
C ARG A 170 -12.39 -14.74 20.56
N SER A 171 -12.63 -15.89 19.94
CA SER A 171 -12.06 -16.19 18.62
C SER A 171 -12.51 -15.20 17.54
N GLU A 172 -13.75 -14.74 17.66
CA GLU A 172 -14.43 -13.78 16.79
C GLU A 172 -13.84 -12.38 16.95
N GLU A 173 -13.49 -11.99 18.17
CA GLU A 173 -12.81 -10.72 18.46
C GLU A 173 -11.40 -10.70 17.85
N LYS A 174 -10.64 -11.80 18.03
CA LYS A 174 -9.32 -11.97 17.40
C LYS A 174 -9.42 -11.97 15.87
N ALA A 175 -10.42 -12.65 15.30
CA ALA A 175 -10.66 -12.67 13.87
C ALA A 175 -11.00 -11.27 13.32
N ALA A 176 -11.84 -10.51 14.02
CA ALA A 176 -12.16 -9.13 13.66
C ALA A 176 -10.91 -8.22 13.71
N ALA A 177 -10.08 -8.34 14.75
CA ALA A 177 -8.84 -7.58 14.84
C ALA A 177 -7.83 -7.95 13.73
N ARG A 178 -7.70 -9.24 13.38
CA ARG A 178 -6.89 -9.68 12.22
C ARG A 178 -7.40 -9.08 10.91
N ALA A 179 -8.72 -9.04 10.71
CA ALA A 179 -9.30 -8.45 9.52
C ALA A 179 -9.01 -6.94 9.44
N ARG A 180 -9.04 -6.22 10.56
CA ARG A 180 -8.66 -4.80 10.62
C ARG A 180 -7.18 -4.59 10.29
N LEU A 181 -6.28 -5.43 10.83
CA LEU A 181 -4.87 -5.39 10.48
C LEU A 181 -4.66 -5.64 8.98
N ALA A 182 -5.28 -6.67 8.42
CA ALA A 182 -5.18 -6.97 6.99
C ALA A 182 -5.69 -5.81 6.10
N ALA A 183 -6.77 -5.14 6.50
CA ALA A 183 -7.27 -3.96 5.81
C ALA A 183 -6.28 -2.78 5.88
N ALA A 184 -5.68 -2.53 7.04
CA ALA A 184 -4.66 -1.48 7.20
C ALA A 184 -3.39 -1.79 6.39
N GLU A 185 -2.96 -3.05 6.35
CA GLU A 185 -1.85 -3.50 5.50
C GLU A 185 -2.13 -3.32 4.01
N ALA A 186 -3.35 -3.63 3.57
CA ALA A 186 -3.77 -3.41 2.20
C ALA A 186 -3.73 -1.90 1.85
N GLN A 187 -4.17 -1.04 2.76
CA GLN A 187 -4.12 0.41 2.57
C GLN A 187 -2.68 0.94 2.44
N VAL A 188 -1.75 0.42 3.25
CA VAL A 188 -0.31 0.73 3.12
C VAL A 188 0.19 0.34 1.72
N LYS A 189 -0.10 -0.88 1.26
CA LYS A 189 0.32 -1.37 -0.06
C LYS A 189 -0.23 -0.52 -1.21
N VAL A 190 -1.49 -0.07 -1.11
CA VAL A 190 -2.08 0.83 -2.11
C VAL A 190 -1.30 2.14 -2.18
N LEU A 191 -0.95 2.73 -1.03
CA LEU A 191 -0.21 4.00 -1.00
C LEU A 191 1.25 3.84 -1.44
N GLU A 192 1.89 2.72 -1.11
CA GLU A 192 3.23 2.38 -1.64
C GLU A 192 3.22 2.27 -3.16
N GLN A 193 2.18 1.64 -3.72
CA GLN A 193 2.01 1.55 -5.17
C GLN A 193 1.78 2.92 -5.80
N VAL A 194 0.93 3.77 -5.23
CA VAL A 194 0.72 5.14 -5.69
C VAL A 194 2.02 5.96 -5.65
N LEU A 195 2.83 5.76 -4.61
CA LEU A 195 4.15 6.39 -4.49
C LEU A 195 5.12 5.87 -5.58
N ALA A 196 5.10 4.58 -5.88
CA ALA A 196 5.91 4.03 -6.97
C ALA A 196 5.46 4.56 -8.34
N ASP A 197 4.15 4.68 -8.55
CA ASP A 197 3.54 5.19 -9.79
C ASP A 197 3.71 6.71 -9.96
N SER A 198 4.18 7.43 -8.94
CA SER A 198 4.60 8.85 -9.04
C SER A 198 5.96 9.04 -9.74
N VAL A 199 6.68 7.95 -9.97
CA VAL A 199 7.92 7.92 -10.75
C VAL A 199 7.58 7.35 -12.13
N ILE A 200 7.69 8.21 -13.14
CA ILE A 200 7.40 7.84 -14.52
C ILE A 200 8.67 7.23 -15.11
N VAL A 201 8.57 5.99 -15.58
CA VAL A 201 9.67 5.24 -16.21
C VAL A 201 9.33 4.92 -17.66
N SER A 202 10.35 4.82 -18.51
CA SER A 202 10.14 4.34 -19.87
C SER A 202 10.07 2.81 -19.93
N PRO A 203 9.04 2.20 -20.55
CA PRO A 203 9.00 0.76 -20.77
C PRO A 203 9.83 0.31 -21.98
N ILE A 204 10.28 1.23 -22.82
CA ILE A 204 11.04 0.96 -24.05
C ILE A 204 12.36 1.75 -24.06
N ALA A 205 13.33 1.27 -24.83
CA ALA A 205 14.46 2.09 -25.23
C ALA A 205 14.07 2.90 -26.49
N GLY A 206 14.58 4.11 -26.64
CA GLY A 206 14.25 4.96 -27.79
C GLY A 206 14.77 6.39 -27.64
N THR A 207 14.34 7.27 -28.55
CA THR A 207 14.70 8.70 -28.54
C THR A 207 13.48 9.54 -28.16
N VAL A 208 13.68 10.52 -27.28
CA VAL A 208 12.64 11.49 -26.93
C VAL A 208 12.39 12.40 -28.13
N ILE A 209 11.17 12.37 -28.66
CA ILE A 209 10.80 13.19 -29.82
C ILE A 209 10.07 14.47 -29.42
N GLU A 210 9.39 14.47 -28.27
CA GLU A 210 8.59 15.61 -27.82
C GLU A 210 8.50 15.62 -26.29
N LYS A 211 8.69 16.81 -25.70
CA LYS A 211 8.42 17.08 -24.29
C LYS A 211 7.10 17.82 -24.16
N LEU A 212 6.13 17.20 -23.49
CA LEU A 212 4.73 17.67 -23.40
C LEU A 212 4.38 18.35 -22.06
N ALA A 213 5.25 18.26 -21.05
CA ALA A 213 5.02 18.86 -19.75
C ALA A 213 6.29 19.49 -19.17
N GLU A 214 6.11 20.55 -18.39
CA GLU A 214 7.21 21.30 -17.76
C GLU A 214 7.21 21.15 -16.24
N PRO A 215 8.39 21.16 -15.58
CA PRO A 215 8.48 21.19 -14.13
C PRO A 215 7.66 22.33 -13.52
N GLY A 216 6.91 22.03 -12.46
CA GLY A 216 5.97 22.93 -11.80
C GLY A 216 4.52 22.81 -12.29
N GLU A 217 4.27 22.13 -13.41
CA GLU A 217 2.92 21.88 -13.91
C GLU A 217 2.18 20.84 -13.06
N PHE A 218 0.87 21.03 -12.88
CA PHE A 218 0.01 20.02 -12.29
C PHE A 218 -0.49 19.05 -13.36
N LEU A 219 -0.16 17.77 -13.20
CA LEU A 219 -0.53 16.72 -14.15
C LEU A 219 -1.67 15.87 -13.59
N PRO A 220 -2.83 15.83 -14.23
CA PRO A 220 -3.83 14.79 -14.00
C PRO A 220 -3.29 13.38 -14.36
N ALA A 221 -3.87 12.34 -13.78
CA ALA A 221 -3.62 10.97 -14.21
C ALA A 221 -3.97 10.78 -15.69
N GLY A 222 -3.09 10.11 -16.43
CA GLY A 222 -3.19 9.88 -17.88
C GLY A 222 -2.53 10.95 -18.75
N THR A 223 -2.06 12.06 -18.17
CA THR A 223 -1.41 13.13 -18.94
C THR A 223 0.01 12.72 -19.38
N PRO A 224 0.32 12.77 -20.68
CA PRO A 224 1.65 12.45 -21.20
C PRO A 224 2.68 13.53 -20.82
N VAL A 225 3.89 13.09 -20.43
CA VAL A 225 5.03 13.95 -20.10
C VAL A 225 6.04 13.98 -21.23
N LEU A 226 6.41 12.81 -21.77
CA LEU A 226 7.30 12.67 -22.92
C LEU A 226 6.68 11.75 -23.98
N VAL A 227 7.07 11.95 -25.24
CA VAL A 227 6.87 10.99 -26.31
C VAL A 227 8.21 10.40 -26.73
N VAL A 228 8.28 9.07 -26.77
CA VAL A 228 9.49 8.32 -27.14
C VAL A 228 9.22 7.56 -28.42
N ALA A 229 10.12 7.67 -29.40
CA ALA A 229 10.09 6.87 -30.61
C ALA A 229 11.16 5.77 -30.55
N ASP A 230 10.78 4.55 -30.90
CA ASP A 230 11.73 3.50 -31.23
C ASP A 230 12.23 3.74 -32.66
N LEU A 231 13.50 4.12 -32.79
CA LEU A 231 14.17 4.42 -34.06
C LEU A 231 15.15 3.31 -34.47
N ALA A 232 15.23 2.22 -33.70
CA ALA A 232 16.16 1.12 -33.94
C ALA A 232 15.58 0.00 -34.82
N ASN A 233 14.36 0.17 -35.33
CA ASN A 233 13.63 -0.81 -36.12
C ASN A 233 13.28 -0.29 -37.51
#